data_AF-A0A2V9FUN6-F1
#
_entry.id   AF-A0A2V9FUN6-F1
#
_cell.length_a   1.000
_cell.length_b   1.000
_cell.length_c   1.000
_cell.angle_alpha   90.00
_cell.angle_beta   90.00
_cell.angle_gamma   90.00
#
_symmetry.space_group_name_H-M   'P 1'
#
loop_
_entity.id
_entity.type
_entity.pdbx_description
1 polymer ?
#
loop_
_entity_poly.entity_id
_entity_poly.type
_entity_poly.pdbx_seq_one_letter_code
_entity_poly.pdbx_strand_id
1 'polypeptide(L)' 'MIKPQLPGRSFFHGTKVDLKPGDLIRPGYNSNYGKRKKAAYIYLTGTL' A
#
# COMPACT_ATOMS: atom_id res chain seq x y z
N MET A 1 -5.32 -0.96 -15.51
CA MET A 1 -4.74 -2.27 -15.10
C MET A 1 -3.29 -2.01 -14.74
N ILE A 2 -2.92 -1.99 -13.46
CA ILE A 2 -1.52 -1.82 -13.05
C ILE A 2 -0.83 -3.16 -13.28
N LYS A 3 -0.06 -3.28 -14.35
CA LYS A 3 0.73 -4.48 -14.64
C LYS A 3 2.06 -4.35 -13.90
N PRO A 4 2.50 -5.34 -13.12
CA PRO A 4 3.78 -5.25 -12.44
C PRO A 4 4.90 -5.09 -13.48
N GLN A 5 5.71 -4.05 -13.33
CA GLN A 5 6.84 -3.78 -14.21
C GLN A 5 7.86 -4.92 -14.17
N LEU A 6 7.96 -5.60 -13.02
CA LEU A 6 8.84 -6.75 -12.78
C LEU A 6 8.07 -7.85 -12.04
N PRO A 7 7.49 -8.84 -12.74
CA PRO A 7 6.80 -9.98 -12.13
C PRO A 7 7.71 -10.70 -11.14
N GLY A 8 7.20 -11.02 -9.94
CA GLY A 8 7.97 -11.66 -8.86
C GLY A 8 8.94 -10.75 -8.10
N ARG A 9 9.09 -9.47 -8.51
CA ARG A 9 9.93 -8.47 -7.82
C ARG A 9 9.16 -7.21 -7.42
N SER A 10 7.89 -7.14 -7.77
CA SER A 10 7.02 -6.00 -7.46
C SER A 10 6.26 -6.25 -6.16
N PHE A 11 6.16 -5.22 -5.34
CA PHE A 11 5.27 -5.20 -4.18
C PHE A 11 4.03 -4.37 -4.51
N PHE A 12 2.88 -4.80 -4.01
CA PHE A 12 1.61 -4.12 -4.19
C PHE A 12 1.12 -3.55 -2.86
N HIS A 13 0.66 -2.30 -2.89
CA HIS A 13 -0.01 -1.65 -1.77
C HIS A 13 -1.50 -1.49 -2.09
N GLY A 14 -2.36 -2.22 -1.39
CA GLY A 14 -3.81 -2.07 -1.53
C GLY A 14 -4.31 -0.85 -0.77
N THR A 15 -4.85 0.14 -1.48
CA THR A 15 -5.40 1.36 -0.87
C THR A 15 -6.57 1.92 -1.69
N LYS A 16 -7.45 2.69 -1.03
CA LYS A 16 -8.54 3.45 -1.67
C LYS A 16 -8.13 4.86 -2.08
N VAL A 17 -6.96 5.32 -1.62
CA VAL A 17 -6.45 6.66 -1.95
C VAL A 17 -5.96 6.64 -3.39
N ASP A 18 -6.28 7.69 -4.15
CA ASP A 18 -5.84 7.85 -5.55
C ASP A 18 -4.39 8.36 -5.61
N LEU A 19 -3.45 7.48 -5.24
CA LEU A 19 -2.01 7.76 -5.30
C LEU A 19 -1.51 7.79 -6.75
N LYS A 20 -0.61 8.71 -7.04
CA LYS A 20 0.10 8.82 -8.32
C LYS A 20 1.56 8.36 -8.18
N PRO A 21 2.19 7.90 -9.27
CA PRO A 21 3.63 7.61 -9.25
C PRO A 21 4.44 8.82 -8.77
N GLY A 22 5.32 8.60 -7.80
CA GLY A 22 6.11 9.65 -7.15
C GLY A 22 5.55 10.11 -5.80
N ASP A 23 4.30 9.77 -5.47
CA ASP A 23 3.74 10.07 -4.15
C ASP A 23 4.46 9.29 -3.04
N LEU A 24 4.71 9.97 -1.92
CA LEU A 24 5.32 9.37 -0.74
C LEU A 24 4.25 8.82 0.20
N ILE A 25 4.31 7.52 0.47
CA ILE A 25 3.52 6.88 1.53
C ILE A 25 4.33 6.76 2.82
N ARG A 26 3.66 6.96 3.97
CA ARG A 26 4.27 6.96 5.30
C ARG A 26 3.35 6.27 6.32
N PRO A 27 3.87 5.71 7.42
CA PRO A 27 3.04 5.22 8.52
C PRO A 27 2.33 6.39 9.24
N GLY A 28 1.39 6.08 10.14
CA GLY A 28 0.64 7.08 10.92
C GLY A 28 -0.75 7.41 10.39
N TYR A 29 -1.21 6.72 9.34
CA TYR A 29 -2.61 6.76 8.91
C TYR A 29 -3.47 5.80 9.74
N ASN A 30 -4.78 6.05 9.77
CA ASN A 30 -5.71 5.18 10.50
C ASN A 30 -5.73 3.80 9.82
N SER A 31 -5.61 2.75 10.62
CA SER A 31 -5.74 1.38 10.11
C SER A 31 -7.09 1.18 9.42
N ASN A 32 -7.07 0.36 8.36
CA ASN A 32 -8.27 -0.11 7.68
C ASN A 32 -8.99 -1.21 8.47
N TYR A 33 -8.41 -1.70 9.58
CA TYR A 33 -8.92 -2.81 10.36
C TYR A 33 -9.21 -2.43 11.82
N GLY A 34 -10.13 -3.19 12.44
CA GLY A 34 -10.48 -3.06 13.87
C GLY A 34 -10.85 -1.62 14.28
N LYS A 35 -10.35 -1.19 15.45
CA LYS A 35 -10.60 0.15 16.03
C LYS A 35 -9.91 1.32 15.29
N ARG A 36 -9.35 1.07 14.08
CA ARG A 36 -8.73 2.09 13.22
C ARG A 36 -7.61 2.90 13.89
N LYS A 37 -6.88 2.28 14.81
CA LYS A 37 -5.68 2.89 15.44
C LYS A 37 -4.67 3.29 14.37
N LYS A 38 -3.80 4.26 14.69
CA LYS A 38 -2.70 4.65 13.80
C LYS A 38 -1.82 3.45 13.48
N ALA A 39 -1.64 3.18 12.19
CA ALA A 39 -0.81 2.09 11.71
C ALA A 39 0.67 2.48 11.86
N ALA A 40 1.44 1.64 12.54
CA ALA A 40 2.88 1.83 12.70
C ALA A 40 3.67 1.47 11.44
N TYR A 41 3.07 0.70 10.52
CA TYR A 41 3.74 0.16 9.33
C TYR A 41 2.91 0.37 8.06
N ILE A 42 3.59 0.26 6.93
CA ILE A 42 2.98 0.16 5.61
C ILE A 42 2.94 -1.32 5.22
N TYR A 43 1.76 -1.79 4.80
CA TYR A 43 1.55 -3.17 4.39
C TYR A 43 1.66 -3.31 2.88
N LEU A 44 2.42 -4.31 2.46
CA LEU A 44 2.69 -4.65 1.07
C LEU A 44 2.52 -6.16 0.86
N THR A 45 2.15 -6.58 -0.36
CA THR A 45 2.10 -7.99 -0.77
C THR A 45 2.95 -8.24 -2.02
N GLY A 46 3.52 -9.43 -2.15
CA GLY A 46 4.25 -9.87 -3.35
C GLY A 46 3.35 -10.53 -4.42
N THR A 47 2.07 -10.70 -4.12
CA THR A 47 1.07 -11.33 -5.00
C THR A 47 -0.11 -10.39 -5.22
N LEU A 48 -0.69 -10.38 -6.43
CA LEU A 48 -1.87 -9.60 -6.78
C LEU A 48 -3.16 -10.33 -6.40
#